data_AF-A0A1H6Q6G8-F1
#
_entry.id   AF-A0A1H6Q6G8-F1
#
_cell.length_a   1.000
_cell.length_b   1.000
_cell.length_c   1.000
_cell.angle_alpha   90.00
_cell.angle_beta   90.00
_cell.angle_gamma   90.00
#
_symmetry.space_group_name_H-M   'P 1'
#
loop_
_entity.id
_entity.type
_entity.pdbx_description
1 polymer ?
#
loop_
_entity_poly.entity_id
_entity_poly.type
_entity_poly.pdbx_seq_one_letter_code
_entity_poly.pdbx_strand_id
1 'polypeptide(L)'
;MAVEIEFVQEVPDEYDALTQMCQWADILPDIVLPPGKMWHMSKGAYTVEQLLQKGYTHVSKFDLQEVSPSRQAQISAQGKAYNDPMGNLTMAQFNLSGNPAPANWVPLGNSWPNIWNANIFPTVPGQTEPMTYQQGYDKGLLFTDFYNAVIFENAEQEHAISPHWAFRRAYYDALIPRMIAKYGPNFFLADNYYSGVGARPDWLTRAEAKQRLRDSPNTWPGNPMLPGGTMEKTTTSCYGGYYKEPDTLYLHGYAIPYSGLLNRKLGKFMVGFIQSFHEWRPNNFYDIVYPEGDLMFKTKIPINPVFLISQAVLFFIYGNGVIGYGYDSKRFDKKVVRQYAEGALYFKNGNPNNVSLDEFPYWTPEAGGYYYPYNGSADMTAFGVHMYANTWALTEGGTEYYCDFRIDGGSWITASNAEADDIVDACHDRRGWVLVRIKGTTMSVMYMNPCADNASHTLEFRHPLTSSVTFTGTAATPIIHVCNVNLSSLP
;
A
#
# COMPACT_ATOMS: atom_id res chain seq x y z
N MET A 1 8.84 -37.22 8.81
CA MET A 1 9.04 -36.70 10.18
C MET A 1 8.23 -35.42 10.31
N ALA A 2 7.44 -35.27 11.37
CA ALA A 2 6.60 -34.09 11.58
C ALA A 2 7.25 -33.17 12.63
N VAL A 3 7.36 -31.89 12.31
CA VAL A 3 7.86 -30.83 13.19
C VAL A 3 6.73 -29.84 13.43
N GLU A 4 6.36 -29.62 14.68
CA GLU A 4 5.33 -28.62 15.00
C GLU A 4 5.90 -27.21 14.86
N ILE A 5 5.08 -26.31 14.32
CA ILE A 5 5.38 -24.89 14.20
C ILE A 5 4.22 -24.07 14.76
N GLU A 6 4.56 -22.89 15.27
CA GLU A 6 3.60 -21.91 15.75
C GLU A 6 3.68 -20.66 14.89
N PHE A 7 2.53 -20.20 14.39
CA PHE A 7 2.45 -18.93 13.67
C PHE A 7 2.39 -17.77 14.65
N VAL A 8 2.98 -16.65 14.25
CA VAL A 8 2.99 -15.44 15.07
C VAL A 8 1.56 -14.92 15.21
N GLN A 9 1.17 -14.62 16.45
CA GLN A 9 -0.08 -13.92 16.76
C GLN A 9 -0.09 -12.54 16.09
N GLU A 10 -1.13 -12.26 15.31
CA GLU A 10 -1.16 -11.08 14.46
C GLU A 10 -1.50 -9.81 15.22
N VAL A 11 -2.35 -9.89 16.25
CA VAL A 11 -2.82 -8.76 17.05
C VAL A 11 -2.29 -8.88 18.49
N PRO A 12 -1.54 -7.89 19.00
CA PRO A 12 -1.05 -7.91 20.38
C PRO A 12 -2.18 -7.97 21.42
N ASP A 13 -1.95 -8.65 22.53
CA ASP A 13 -2.92 -8.78 23.64
C ASP A 13 -3.29 -7.43 24.26
N GLU A 14 -2.39 -6.44 24.18
CA GLU A 14 -2.61 -5.10 24.69
C GLU A 14 -3.53 -4.24 23.82
N TYR A 15 -3.89 -4.70 22.60
CA TYR A 15 -4.75 -3.94 21.71
C TYR A 15 -6.22 -3.95 22.18
N ASP A 16 -6.75 -2.78 22.52
CA ASP A 16 -8.16 -2.62 22.88
C ASP A 16 -8.95 -1.94 21.75
N ALA A 17 -9.74 -2.73 21.04
CA ALA A 17 -10.61 -2.25 19.96
C ALA A 17 -11.73 -1.30 20.45
N LEU A 18 -12.13 -1.36 21.73
CA LEU A 18 -13.19 -0.52 22.30
C LEU A 18 -12.76 0.95 22.43
N THR A 19 -11.45 1.21 22.50
CA THR A 19 -10.94 2.57 22.47
C THR A 19 -11.30 3.28 21.17
N GLN A 20 -11.40 2.53 20.06
CA GLN A 20 -11.54 3.04 18.69
C GLN A 20 -10.49 4.11 18.35
N MET A 21 -9.33 4.08 19.00
CA MET A 21 -8.20 4.98 18.76
C MET A 21 -6.99 4.18 18.29
N CYS A 22 -6.14 4.84 17.49
CA CYS A 22 -4.85 4.28 17.09
C CYS A 22 -3.94 4.13 18.33
N GLN A 23 -3.35 2.94 18.49
CA GLN A 23 -2.60 2.50 19.68
C GLN A 23 -1.24 1.88 19.36
N TRP A 24 -0.95 1.54 18.09
CA TRP A 24 0.20 0.69 17.74
C TRP A 24 1.53 1.24 18.25
N ALA A 25 1.74 2.56 18.19
CA ALA A 25 3.01 3.13 18.61
C ALA A 25 3.17 3.10 20.13
N ASP A 26 2.08 2.96 20.88
CA ASP A 26 2.08 2.85 22.34
C ASP A 26 2.30 1.40 22.79
N ILE A 27 1.80 0.42 22.04
CA ILE A 27 1.80 -0.99 22.45
C ILE A 27 2.87 -1.85 21.77
N LEU A 28 3.29 -1.52 20.55
CA LEU A 28 4.33 -2.28 19.85
C LEU A 28 5.74 -1.87 20.30
N PRO A 29 6.71 -2.79 20.30
CA PRO A 29 8.13 -2.44 20.43
C PRO A 29 8.61 -1.63 19.22
N ASP A 30 9.81 -1.03 19.34
CA ASP A 30 10.45 -0.35 18.21
C ASP A 30 10.74 -1.34 17.08
N ILE A 31 10.31 -1.02 15.85
CA ILE A 31 10.41 -1.90 14.69
C ILE A 31 11.67 -1.57 13.88
N VAL A 32 12.43 -2.59 13.50
CA VAL A 32 13.60 -2.43 12.62
C VAL A 32 13.33 -3.09 11.28
N LEU A 33 13.26 -2.27 10.23
CA LEU A 33 13.08 -2.75 8.85
C LEU A 33 14.41 -2.85 8.11
N PRO A 34 14.57 -3.82 7.19
CA PRO A 34 15.73 -3.88 6.29
C PRO A 34 15.89 -2.60 5.45
N PRO A 35 17.12 -2.29 4.97
CA PRO A 35 17.34 -1.19 4.04
C PRO A 35 16.48 -1.29 2.77
N GLY A 36 16.08 -0.14 2.21
CA GLY A 36 15.27 -0.10 0.99
C GLY A 36 13.79 -0.41 1.22
N LYS A 37 13.33 -0.39 2.47
CA LYS A 37 11.92 -0.49 2.83
C LYS A 37 11.30 0.87 3.15
N MET A 38 10.08 1.09 2.67
CA MET A 38 9.28 2.29 2.88
C MET A 38 8.12 1.97 3.82
N TRP A 39 8.06 2.70 4.93
CA TRP A 39 6.92 2.68 5.84
C TRP A 39 6.61 4.11 6.23
N HIS A 40 5.38 4.51 5.93
CA HIS A 40 4.79 5.78 6.34
C HIS A 40 3.31 5.57 6.65
N MET A 41 2.82 6.20 7.72
CA MET A 41 1.40 6.45 7.90
C MET A 41 1.26 7.87 8.48
N SER A 42 0.03 8.40 8.51
CA SER A 42 -0.21 9.71 9.11
C SER A 42 0.33 9.78 10.55
N LYS A 43 0.92 10.91 10.94
CA LYS A 43 1.53 11.08 12.26
C LYS A 43 0.51 11.26 13.39
N GLY A 44 -0.56 11.99 13.11
CA GLY A 44 -1.55 12.40 14.11
C GLY A 44 -0.90 13.07 15.32
N ALA A 45 -1.30 12.62 16.51
CA ALA A 45 -0.83 13.14 17.78
C ALA A 45 0.61 12.76 18.17
N TYR A 46 1.24 11.80 17.49
CA TYR A 46 2.62 11.44 17.76
C TYR A 46 3.58 12.55 17.29
N THR A 47 4.79 12.61 17.83
CA THR A 47 5.86 13.46 17.29
C THR A 47 6.62 12.73 16.19
N VAL A 48 7.27 13.48 15.30
CA VAL A 48 8.13 12.90 14.26
C VAL A 48 9.22 12.00 14.87
N GLU A 49 9.80 12.40 16.01
CA GLU A 49 10.84 11.61 16.68
C GLU A 49 10.30 10.31 17.27
N GLN A 50 9.11 10.32 17.87
CA GLN A 50 8.47 9.10 18.36
C GLN A 50 8.24 8.10 17.22
N LEU A 51 7.79 8.57 16.06
CA LEU A 51 7.57 7.70 14.91
C LEU A 51 8.86 7.15 14.33
N LEU A 52 9.88 8.00 14.17
CA LEU A 52 11.19 7.59 13.69
C LEU A 52 11.86 6.58 14.63
N GLN A 53 11.69 6.76 15.95
CA GLN A 53 12.15 5.79 16.95
C GLN A 53 11.39 4.47 16.81
N LYS A 54 10.07 4.52 16.62
CA LYS A 54 9.20 3.35 16.49
C LYS A 54 9.41 2.54 15.21
N GLY A 55 10.21 3.05 14.27
CA GLY A 55 10.60 2.31 13.07
C GLY A 55 10.10 2.90 11.76
N TYR A 56 9.44 4.06 11.77
CA TYR A 56 9.11 4.74 10.52
C TYR A 56 10.38 4.98 9.71
N THR A 57 10.32 4.61 8.44
CA THR A 57 11.43 4.86 7.54
C THR A 57 11.28 6.20 6.83
N HIS A 58 10.04 6.70 6.69
CA HIS A 58 9.76 7.96 5.99
C HIS A 58 8.75 8.87 6.72
N VAL A 59 9.03 10.18 6.67
CA VAL A 59 8.22 11.27 7.25
C VAL A 59 7.69 12.14 6.13
N SER A 60 6.40 12.44 6.11
CA SER A 60 5.80 13.27 5.06
C SER A 60 6.32 14.71 5.10
N LYS A 61 6.35 15.39 3.96
CA LYS A 61 6.71 16.82 3.90
C LYS A 61 5.79 17.71 4.74
N PHE A 62 4.55 17.27 4.99
CA PHE A 62 3.60 17.98 5.83
C PHE A 62 4.00 17.85 7.31
N ASP A 63 4.34 16.65 7.76
CA ASP A 63 4.80 16.41 9.14
C ASP A 63 6.17 17.06 9.41
N LEU A 64 7.02 17.21 8.39
CA LEU A 64 8.30 17.88 8.52
C LEU A 64 8.16 19.35 8.95
N GLN A 65 7.06 20.02 8.62
CA GLN A 65 6.86 21.44 8.95
C GLN A 65 6.79 21.69 10.46
N GLU A 66 6.49 20.66 11.25
CA GLU A 66 6.41 20.74 12.71
C GLU A 66 7.77 20.62 13.42
N VAL A 67 8.83 20.22 12.70
CA VAL A 67 10.19 20.16 13.26
C VAL A 67 11.05 21.32 12.79
N SER A 68 12.12 21.63 13.53
CA SER A 68 12.99 22.77 13.20
C SER A 68 13.63 22.62 11.81
N PRO A 69 13.92 23.72 11.08
CA PRO A 69 14.51 23.64 9.74
C PRO A 69 15.82 22.84 9.67
N SER A 70 16.67 22.93 10.70
CA SER A 70 17.89 22.14 10.79
C SER A 70 17.59 20.64 10.90
N ARG A 71 16.55 20.26 11.64
CA ARG A 71 16.10 18.88 11.76
C ARG A 71 15.47 18.37 10.47
N GLN A 72 14.64 19.19 9.80
CA GLN A 72 14.10 18.86 8.47
C GLN A 72 15.23 18.54 7.47
N ALA A 73 16.28 19.37 7.46
CA ALA A 73 17.45 19.16 6.60
C ALA A 73 18.18 17.84 6.93
N GLN A 74 18.32 17.51 8.23
CA GLN A 74 18.91 16.23 8.64
C GLN A 74 18.07 15.02 8.19
N ILE A 75 16.76 15.03 8.45
CA ILE A 75 15.85 13.93 8.06
C ILE A 75 15.89 13.75 6.52
N SER A 76 15.87 14.87 5.79
CA SER A 76 15.95 14.86 4.32
C SER A 76 17.28 14.33 3.79
N ALA A 77 18.40 14.69 4.44
CA ALA A 77 19.74 14.21 4.09
C ALA A 77 19.92 12.72 4.40
N GLN A 78 19.22 12.20 5.42
CA GLN A 78 19.17 10.77 5.74
C GLN A 78 18.30 9.95 4.79
N GLY A 79 17.65 10.60 3.81
CA GLY A 79 16.73 9.94 2.88
C GLY A 79 15.42 9.49 3.53
N LYS A 80 15.06 10.05 4.70
CA LYS A 80 13.85 9.69 5.44
C LYS A 80 12.67 10.63 5.18
N ALA A 81 12.81 11.54 4.22
CA ALA A 81 11.75 12.47 3.86
C ALA A 81 10.95 11.90 2.68
N TYR A 82 9.64 12.08 2.75
CA TYR A 82 8.67 11.63 1.75
C TYR A 82 7.81 12.79 1.29
N ASN A 83 7.69 12.92 -0.03
CA ASN A 83 6.81 13.88 -0.66
C ASN A 83 5.43 13.24 -0.91
N ASP A 84 4.48 13.55 -0.04
CA ASP A 84 3.11 13.04 -0.12
C ASP A 84 2.39 13.53 -1.40
N PRO A 85 1.64 12.65 -2.10
CA PRO A 85 0.99 12.95 -3.38
C PRO A 85 0.05 14.16 -3.33
N MET A 86 -0.63 14.41 -2.21
CA MET A 86 -1.60 15.53 -2.11
C MET A 86 -0.93 16.89 -2.34
N GLY A 87 0.36 16.99 -2.03
CA GLY A 87 1.14 18.21 -2.25
C GLY A 87 1.90 18.25 -3.57
N ASN A 88 1.84 17.20 -4.39
CA ASN A 88 2.55 17.07 -5.66
C ASN A 88 1.59 16.79 -6.81
N LEU A 89 0.51 17.57 -6.85
CA LEU A 89 -0.39 17.58 -7.98
C LEU A 89 0.36 18.05 -9.23
N THR A 90 -0.18 17.73 -10.39
CA THR A 90 0.39 18.08 -11.71
C THR A 90 0.85 19.55 -11.81
N MET A 91 0.10 20.49 -11.23
CA MET A 91 0.47 21.90 -11.25
C MET A 91 1.77 22.19 -10.47
N ALA A 92 1.91 21.63 -9.28
CA ALA A 92 3.13 21.80 -8.47
C ALA A 92 4.32 21.09 -9.12
N GLN A 93 4.12 19.88 -9.66
CA GLN A 93 5.16 19.11 -10.35
C GLN A 93 5.78 19.89 -11.53
N PHE A 94 4.93 20.50 -12.35
CA PHE A 94 5.34 21.19 -13.57
C PHE A 94 5.42 22.71 -13.41
N ASN A 95 5.34 23.24 -12.18
CA ASN A 95 5.32 24.68 -11.90
C ASN A 95 4.37 25.43 -12.86
N LEU A 96 3.11 25.01 -12.86
CA LEU A 96 2.03 25.57 -13.68
C LEU A 96 1.17 26.49 -12.82
N SER A 97 0.78 27.64 -13.39
CA SER A 97 -0.07 28.63 -12.71
C SER A 97 -1.57 28.38 -12.93
N GLY A 98 -1.95 27.14 -13.27
CA GLY A 98 -3.32 26.80 -13.66
C GLY A 98 -4.34 26.97 -12.54
N ASN A 99 -5.61 27.14 -12.91
CA ASN A 99 -6.72 27.14 -11.97
C ASN A 99 -7.58 25.89 -12.20
N PRO A 100 -7.83 25.04 -11.18
CA PRO A 100 -8.61 23.82 -11.33
C PRO A 100 -10.10 24.03 -11.65
N ALA A 101 -10.63 25.24 -11.80
CA ALA A 101 -12.07 25.48 -12.00
C ALA A 101 -12.45 26.22 -13.30
N PRO A 102 -13.56 25.83 -13.97
CA PRO A 102 -14.03 24.47 -14.25
C PRO A 102 -13.25 23.85 -15.43
N ALA A 103 -13.11 22.52 -15.46
CA ALA A 103 -12.26 21.82 -16.44
C ALA A 103 -12.60 22.15 -17.91
N ASN A 104 -11.58 22.51 -18.68
CA ASN A 104 -11.67 22.77 -20.12
C ASN A 104 -10.86 21.72 -20.89
N TRP A 105 -11.47 20.56 -21.14
CA TRP A 105 -10.79 19.43 -21.77
C TRP A 105 -10.60 19.65 -23.27
N VAL A 106 -9.35 19.55 -23.73
CA VAL A 106 -8.94 19.76 -25.11
C VAL A 106 -8.02 18.64 -25.60
N PRO A 107 -7.97 18.41 -26.92
CA PRO A 107 -8.84 18.99 -27.95
C PRO A 107 -10.28 18.43 -27.86
N LEU A 108 -11.25 19.26 -28.21
CA LEU A 108 -12.66 18.84 -28.25
C LEU A 108 -12.86 17.69 -29.25
N GLY A 109 -13.66 16.69 -28.88
CA GLY A 109 -13.92 15.51 -29.71
C GLY A 109 -12.95 14.35 -29.50
N ASN A 110 -11.87 14.55 -28.73
CA ASN A 110 -11.01 13.46 -28.28
C ASN A 110 -11.47 12.90 -26.93
N SER A 111 -11.06 11.67 -26.62
CA SER A 111 -11.23 11.03 -25.32
C SER A 111 -9.87 10.80 -24.65
N TRP A 112 -9.90 10.42 -23.37
CA TRP A 112 -8.74 9.81 -22.72
C TRP A 112 -8.19 8.67 -23.60
N PRO A 113 -6.85 8.55 -23.77
CA PRO A 113 -5.79 9.30 -23.10
C PRO A 113 -5.38 10.62 -23.79
N ASN A 114 -5.96 10.97 -24.93
CA ASN A 114 -5.49 12.04 -25.83
C ASN A 114 -6.10 13.42 -25.56
N ILE A 115 -6.39 13.72 -24.29
CA ILE A 115 -6.95 15.00 -23.84
C ILE A 115 -6.20 15.52 -22.62
N TRP A 116 -6.30 16.82 -22.38
CA TRP A 116 -5.80 17.48 -21.18
C TRP A 116 -6.67 18.69 -20.83
N ASN A 117 -6.56 19.19 -19.60
CA ASN A 117 -7.27 20.38 -19.18
C ASN A 117 -6.49 21.65 -19.56
N ALA A 118 -7.03 22.46 -20.45
CA ALA A 118 -6.43 23.71 -20.94
C ALA A 118 -6.25 24.76 -19.84
N ASN A 119 -7.02 24.69 -18.74
CA ASN A 119 -6.85 25.60 -17.61
C ASN A 119 -5.58 25.31 -16.80
N ILE A 120 -4.99 24.12 -16.99
CA ILE A 120 -3.79 23.66 -16.29
C ILE A 120 -2.60 23.64 -17.23
N PHE A 121 -2.80 23.14 -18.45
CA PHE A 121 -1.82 23.18 -19.53
C PHE A 121 -2.31 24.15 -20.60
N PRO A 122 -1.89 25.43 -20.56
CA PRO A 122 -2.33 26.43 -21.52
C PRO A 122 -2.10 25.98 -22.96
N THR A 123 -3.11 26.15 -23.80
CA THR A 123 -3.06 25.75 -25.22
C THR A 123 -2.97 26.93 -26.16
N VAL A 124 -2.15 26.81 -27.20
CA VAL A 124 -2.16 27.69 -28.36
C VAL A 124 -2.88 27.03 -29.56
N PRO A 125 -3.45 27.81 -30.51
CA PRO A 125 -4.06 27.23 -31.71
C PRO A 125 -3.10 26.28 -32.45
N GLY A 126 -3.58 25.09 -32.79
CA GLY A 126 -2.81 24.06 -33.52
C GLY A 126 -1.94 23.15 -32.64
N GLN A 127 -1.95 23.32 -31.32
CA GLN A 127 -1.25 22.45 -30.39
C GLN A 127 -1.88 21.06 -30.30
N THR A 128 -1.07 20.01 -30.46
CA THR A 128 -1.51 18.60 -30.44
C THR A 128 -1.12 17.84 -29.17
N GLU A 129 -0.28 18.44 -28.33
CA GLU A 129 0.22 17.85 -27.07
C GLU A 129 0.22 18.93 -25.97
N PRO A 130 0.02 18.57 -24.69
CA PRO A 130 -0.04 19.53 -23.58
C PRO A 130 1.25 20.34 -23.37
N MET A 131 2.41 19.71 -23.62
CA MET A 131 3.73 20.33 -23.56
C MET A 131 4.66 19.61 -24.53
N THR A 132 5.65 20.32 -25.05
CA THR A 132 6.73 19.72 -25.84
C THR A 132 7.70 18.94 -24.97
N TYR A 133 8.54 18.11 -25.60
CA TYR A 133 9.64 17.44 -24.92
C TYR A 133 10.54 18.42 -24.14
N GLN A 134 11.02 19.49 -24.79
CA GLN A 134 11.91 20.45 -24.15
C GLN A 134 11.25 21.15 -22.96
N GLN A 135 9.98 21.52 -23.07
CA GLN A 135 9.24 22.09 -21.95
C GLN A 135 9.18 21.12 -20.76
N GLY A 136 8.91 19.83 -21.01
CA GLY A 136 8.96 18.79 -19.98
C GLY A 136 10.34 18.68 -19.31
N TYR A 137 11.41 18.69 -20.11
CA TYR A 137 12.79 18.68 -19.62
C TYR A 137 13.10 19.87 -18.72
N ASP A 138 12.75 21.08 -19.16
CA ASP A 138 12.96 22.31 -18.40
C ASP A 138 12.19 22.29 -17.08
N LYS A 139 10.95 21.75 -17.06
CA LYS A 139 10.21 21.55 -15.80
C LYS A 139 10.90 20.56 -14.86
N GLY A 140 11.51 19.50 -15.38
CA GLY A 140 12.30 18.55 -14.58
C GLY A 140 13.55 19.18 -13.95
N LEU A 141 14.15 20.18 -14.60
CA LEU A 141 15.24 21.00 -14.02
C LEU A 141 14.75 21.97 -12.95
N LEU A 142 13.50 22.43 -13.04
CA LEU A 142 12.93 23.40 -12.11
C LEU A 142 12.28 22.78 -10.87
N PHE A 143 11.88 21.51 -10.91
CA PHE A 143 11.36 20.84 -9.72
C PHE A 143 12.40 20.88 -8.59
N THR A 144 12.02 21.29 -7.38
CA THR A 144 12.92 21.50 -6.23
C THR A 144 12.60 20.67 -4.99
N ASP A 145 11.44 20.02 -4.94
CA ASP A 145 11.02 19.19 -3.80
C ASP A 145 11.72 17.82 -3.83
N PHE A 146 13.05 17.87 -3.72
CA PHE A 146 13.97 16.74 -3.79
C PHE A 146 14.03 15.99 -2.46
N TYR A 147 13.14 15.03 -2.30
CA TYR A 147 13.20 14.05 -1.22
C TYR A 147 13.61 12.68 -1.76
N ASN A 148 13.99 11.73 -0.88
CA ASN A 148 14.35 10.38 -1.32
C ASN A 148 13.11 9.56 -1.76
N ALA A 149 11.92 9.93 -1.29
CA ALA A 149 10.67 9.41 -1.81
C ALA A 149 9.81 10.56 -2.36
N VAL A 150 9.44 10.49 -3.64
CA VAL A 150 8.56 11.46 -4.31
C VAL A 150 7.49 10.71 -5.08
N ILE A 151 6.24 10.89 -4.67
CA ILE A 151 5.10 10.26 -5.33
C ILE A 151 4.13 11.37 -5.72
N PHE A 152 3.74 11.40 -6.99
CA PHE A 152 2.87 12.43 -7.54
C PHE A 152 1.40 12.00 -7.56
N GLU A 153 0.49 12.95 -7.82
CA GLU A 153 -0.93 12.71 -8.10
C GLU A 153 -1.29 13.34 -9.46
N ASN A 154 -1.27 12.51 -10.49
CA ASN A 154 -1.36 12.94 -11.90
C ASN A 154 -2.52 12.33 -12.70
N ALA A 155 -3.34 11.49 -12.09
CA ALA A 155 -4.33 10.67 -12.79
C ALA A 155 -5.79 10.97 -12.41
N GLU A 156 -6.02 11.94 -11.51
CA GLU A 156 -7.34 12.22 -10.97
C GLU A 156 -7.68 13.73 -11.08
N GLN A 157 -8.96 14.03 -10.89
CA GLN A 157 -9.52 15.38 -10.83
C GLN A 157 -9.25 16.21 -12.11
N GLU A 158 -9.34 17.53 -12.00
CA GLU A 158 -9.20 18.45 -13.13
C GLU A 158 -7.76 18.52 -13.66
N HIS A 159 -6.78 18.06 -12.88
CA HIS A 159 -5.36 18.05 -13.24
C HIS A 159 -4.88 16.72 -13.83
N ALA A 160 -5.77 15.75 -14.01
CA ALA A 160 -5.43 14.47 -14.64
C ALA A 160 -4.76 14.68 -16.00
N ILE A 161 -3.64 14.00 -16.21
CA ILE A 161 -2.93 14.04 -17.48
C ILE A 161 -2.30 12.68 -17.76
N SER A 162 -2.52 12.19 -18.97
CA SER A 162 -2.10 10.86 -19.34
C SER A 162 -0.57 10.73 -19.34
N PRO A 163 -0.03 9.60 -18.82
CA PRO A 163 1.40 9.36 -18.83
C PRO A 163 1.98 9.14 -20.23
N HIS A 164 1.16 8.88 -21.26
CA HIS A 164 1.66 8.53 -22.61
C HIS A 164 2.36 9.69 -23.34
N TRP A 165 2.18 10.94 -22.89
CA TRP A 165 2.74 12.12 -23.54
C TRP A 165 4.27 12.20 -23.40
N ALA A 166 4.97 12.56 -24.48
CA ALA A 166 6.43 12.52 -24.55
C ALA A 166 7.15 13.45 -23.55
N PHE A 167 6.53 14.58 -23.16
CA PHE A 167 7.09 15.48 -22.16
C PHE A 167 7.32 14.81 -20.79
N ARG A 168 6.56 13.75 -20.47
CA ARG A 168 6.74 12.96 -19.24
C ARG A 168 8.13 12.31 -19.22
N ARG A 169 8.54 11.73 -20.36
CA ARG A 169 9.90 11.18 -20.52
C ARG A 169 10.95 12.25 -20.30
N ALA A 170 10.77 13.40 -20.95
CA ALA A 170 11.68 14.52 -20.85
C ALA A 170 11.85 15.02 -19.40
N TYR A 171 10.75 15.10 -18.66
CA TYR A 171 10.77 15.48 -17.24
C TYR A 171 11.65 14.52 -16.43
N TYR A 172 11.46 13.21 -16.61
CA TYR A 172 12.26 12.20 -15.91
C TYR A 172 13.73 12.16 -16.39
N ASP A 173 13.99 12.46 -17.65
CA ASP A 173 15.34 12.60 -18.20
C ASP A 173 16.16 13.69 -17.49
N ALA A 174 15.51 14.79 -17.11
CA ALA A 174 16.12 15.87 -16.34
C ALA A 174 16.19 15.56 -14.84
N LEU A 175 15.12 14.98 -14.27
CA LEU A 175 14.98 14.78 -12.83
C LEU A 175 15.86 13.64 -12.29
N ILE A 176 15.89 12.49 -12.98
CA ILE A 176 16.53 11.26 -12.49
C ILE A 176 18.04 11.43 -12.23
N PRO A 177 18.84 12.03 -13.13
CA PRO A 177 20.27 12.24 -12.86
C PRO A 177 20.51 13.06 -11.58
N ARG A 178 19.62 14.02 -11.29
CA ARG A 178 19.70 14.87 -10.08
C ARG A 178 19.36 14.07 -8.81
N MET A 179 18.34 13.21 -8.90
CA MET A 179 17.99 12.27 -7.82
C MET A 179 19.14 11.31 -7.54
N ILE A 180 19.74 10.71 -8.58
CA ILE A 180 20.90 9.81 -8.45
C ILE A 180 22.09 10.54 -7.83
N ALA A 181 22.39 11.77 -8.27
CA ALA A 181 23.50 12.55 -7.72
C ALA A 181 23.31 12.87 -6.22
N LYS A 182 22.07 13.04 -5.76
CA LYS A 182 21.75 13.40 -4.37
C LYS A 182 21.62 12.19 -3.44
N TYR A 183 20.96 11.12 -3.91
CA TYR A 183 20.53 9.99 -3.09
C TYR A 183 21.09 8.63 -3.51
N GLY A 184 21.89 8.58 -4.59
CA GLY A 184 22.28 7.33 -5.23
C GLY A 184 21.11 6.70 -6.01
N PRO A 185 21.24 5.44 -6.48
CA PRO A 185 20.23 4.80 -7.30
C PRO A 185 18.99 4.33 -6.52
N ASN A 186 19.03 4.36 -5.19
CA ASN A 186 17.99 3.80 -4.32
C ASN A 186 17.08 4.91 -3.75
N PHE A 187 16.18 5.41 -4.58
CA PHE A 187 15.13 6.38 -4.20
C PHE A 187 13.78 5.92 -4.74
N PHE A 188 12.70 6.40 -4.13
CA PHE A 188 11.34 6.11 -4.56
C PHE A 188 10.80 7.25 -5.42
N LEU A 189 10.48 6.99 -6.69
CA LEU A 189 9.90 7.98 -7.59
C LEU A 189 8.79 7.35 -8.42
N ALA A 190 7.58 7.85 -8.26
CA ALA A 190 6.40 7.37 -8.97
C ALA A 190 5.57 8.53 -9.52
N ASP A 191 5.13 8.42 -10.78
CA ASP A 191 4.29 9.42 -11.48
C ASP A 191 2.88 9.52 -10.89
N ASN A 192 2.43 8.46 -10.21
CA ASN A 192 1.13 8.41 -9.57
C ASN A 192 1.13 7.34 -8.47
N TYR A 193 0.33 7.50 -7.42
CA TYR A 193 0.09 6.45 -6.42
C TYR A 193 -0.72 5.23 -6.93
N TYR A 194 -1.11 5.23 -8.21
CA TYR A 194 -1.63 4.10 -8.99
C TYR A 194 -0.75 3.68 -10.16
N SER A 195 0.51 4.15 -10.19
CA SER A 195 1.42 3.77 -11.27
C SER A 195 1.71 2.27 -11.20
N GLY A 196 1.42 1.54 -12.27
CA GLY A 196 1.57 0.09 -12.31
C GLY A 196 1.79 -0.46 -13.70
N VAL A 197 2.30 -1.69 -13.76
CA VAL A 197 2.54 -2.43 -15.02
C VAL A 197 1.27 -2.97 -15.68
N GLY A 198 0.11 -2.82 -15.02
CA GLY A 198 -1.20 -3.11 -15.60
C GLY A 198 -1.47 -4.60 -15.87
N ALA A 199 -1.06 -5.48 -14.95
CA ALA A 199 -1.33 -6.91 -15.06
C ALA A 199 -1.70 -7.50 -13.69
N ARG A 200 -2.71 -8.36 -13.69
CA ARG A 200 -3.14 -9.16 -12.54
C ARG A 200 -3.39 -10.60 -12.97
N PRO A 201 -3.15 -11.59 -12.10
CA PRO A 201 -3.32 -12.99 -12.48
C PRO A 201 -4.78 -13.31 -12.80
N ASP A 202 -5.74 -12.67 -12.13
CA ASP A 202 -7.18 -12.85 -12.35
C ASP A 202 -7.73 -12.18 -13.62
N TRP A 203 -6.95 -11.30 -14.27
CA TRP A 203 -7.33 -10.64 -15.52
C TRP A 203 -6.88 -11.40 -16.77
N LEU A 204 -6.03 -12.40 -16.59
CA LEU A 204 -5.38 -13.15 -17.67
C LEU A 204 -5.82 -14.61 -17.60
N THR A 205 -5.67 -15.35 -18.68
CA THR A 205 -5.72 -16.81 -18.58
C THR A 205 -4.53 -17.32 -17.77
N ARG A 206 -4.67 -18.52 -17.18
CA ARG A 206 -3.57 -19.17 -16.42
C ARG A 206 -2.27 -19.23 -17.21
N ALA A 207 -2.35 -19.57 -18.50
CA ALA A 207 -1.19 -19.67 -19.37
C ALA A 207 -0.54 -18.30 -19.62
N GLU A 208 -1.34 -17.27 -19.92
CA GLU A 208 -0.83 -15.90 -20.14
C GLU A 208 -0.19 -15.32 -18.88
N ALA A 209 -0.81 -15.52 -17.71
CA ALA A 209 -0.28 -15.02 -16.44
C ALA A 209 1.08 -15.66 -16.10
N LYS A 210 1.24 -16.97 -16.31
CA LYS A 210 2.52 -17.68 -16.15
C LYS A 210 3.55 -17.25 -17.19
N GLN A 211 3.14 -17.13 -18.45
CA GLN A 211 4.03 -16.69 -19.52
C GLN A 211 4.58 -15.29 -19.23
N ARG A 212 3.74 -14.39 -18.70
CA ARG A 212 4.17 -13.04 -18.32
C ARG A 212 5.28 -13.02 -17.27
N LEU A 213 5.24 -13.94 -16.29
CA LEU A 213 6.29 -14.07 -15.29
C LEU A 213 7.62 -14.56 -15.89
N ARG A 214 7.59 -15.28 -17.01
CA ARG A 214 8.77 -15.84 -17.67
C ARG A 214 9.35 -14.88 -18.73
N ASP A 215 8.46 -14.21 -19.45
CA ASP A 215 8.80 -13.28 -20.53
C ASP A 215 9.67 -12.10 -20.11
N SER A 216 10.54 -11.66 -21.02
CA SER A 216 11.26 -10.39 -20.86
C SER A 216 10.28 -9.21 -20.85
N PRO A 217 10.48 -8.19 -20.01
CA PRO A 217 9.59 -7.03 -20.00
C PRO A 217 9.40 -6.32 -21.36
N ASN A 218 10.38 -6.44 -22.27
CA ASN A 218 10.30 -5.86 -23.62
C ASN A 218 9.24 -6.53 -24.52
N THR A 219 8.74 -7.71 -24.17
CA THR A 219 7.71 -8.43 -24.95
C THR A 219 6.31 -8.27 -24.37
N TRP A 220 6.17 -7.56 -23.25
CA TRP A 220 4.87 -7.32 -22.63
C TRP A 220 4.06 -6.28 -23.44
N PRO A 221 2.72 -6.29 -23.38
CA PRO A 221 1.87 -5.24 -23.92
C PRO A 221 2.31 -3.86 -23.46
N GLY A 222 2.25 -2.89 -24.37
CA GLY A 222 2.75 -1.54 -24.14
C GLY A 222 2.16 -0.90 -22.88
N ASN A 223 3.04 -0.38 -22.03
CA ASN A 223 2.69 0.36 -20.83
C ASN A 223 3.78 1.43 -20.60
N PRO A 224 3.43 2.65 -20.17
CA PRO A 224 4.41 3.73 -19.98
C PRO A 224 5.58 3.40 -19.05
N MET A 225 5.40 2.47 -18.11
CA MET A 225 6.43 2.03 -17.15
C MET A 225 7.44 1.04 -17.74
N LEU A 226 7.16 0.45 -18.91
CA LEU A 226 8.03 -0.55 -19.54
C LEU A 226 9.18 0.11 -20.29
N PRO A 227 10.25 -0.65 -20.64
CA PRO A 227 11.34 -0.13 -21.44
C PRO A 227 10.85 0.49 -22.76
N GLY A 228 11.35 1.69 -23.08
CA GLY A 228 10.89 2.52 -24.20
C GLY A 228 9.64 3.36 -23.90
N GLY A 229 8.98 3.14 -22.76
CA GLY A 229 7.86 3.94 -22.29
C GLY A 229 8.26 5.30 -21.72
N THR A 230 7.30 6.21 -21.63
CA THR A 230 7.51 7.59 -21.15
C THR A 230 7.80 7.69 -19.65
N MET A 231 7.49 6.65 -18.89
CA MET A 231 7.77 6.53 -17.46
C MET A 231 8.82 5.45 -17.17
N GLU A 232 9.56 4.97 -18.16
CA GLU A 232 10.55 3.89 -18.00
C GLU A 232 11.56 4.17 -16.88
N LYS A 233 11.93 5.44 -16.68
CA LYS A 233 12.96 5.88 -15.71
C LYS A 233 12.45 6.10 -14.30
N THR A 234 11.14 6.05 -14.07
CA THR A 234 10.60 6.03 -12.69
C THR A 234 11.19 4.83 -11.94
N THR A 235 11.46 4.98 -10.65
CA THR A 235 12.06 3.90 -9.86
C THR A 235 11.01 3.12 -9.07
N THR A 236 9.78 3.61 -9.00
CA THR A 236 8.73 3.03 -8.14
C THR A 236 7.41 2.90 -8.87
N SER A 237 6.77 1.77 -8.60
CA SER A 237 5.40 1.44 -8.93
C SER A 237 4.59 1.50 -7.64
N CYS A 238 3.40 2.09 -7.70
CA CYS A 238 2.53 2.24 -6.56
C CYS A 238 1.28 1.40 -6.77
N TYR A 239 1.10 0.41 -5.90
CA TYR A 239 -0.11 -0.40 -5.91
C TYR A 239 -1.16 0.31 -5.06
N GLY A 240 -2.15 0.91 -5.71
CA GLY A 240 -3.30 1.47 -5.01
C GLY A 240 -4.18 0.37 -4.43
N GLY A 241 -4.23 0.29 -3.10
CA GLY A 241 -5.22 -0.47 -2.35
C GLY A 241 -6.58 0.23 -2.37
N TYR A 242 -7.10 0.55 -3.55
CA TYR A 242 -8.45 1.10 -3.68
C TYR A 242 -9.44 -0.06 -3.72
N TYR A 243 -9.99 -0.36 -2.57
CA TYR A 243 -10.88 -1.51 -2.41
C TYR A 243 -12.29 -1.09 -2.78
N LYS A 244 -12.66 -1.46 -4.00
CA LYS A 244 -13.99 -1.26 -4.55
C LYS A 244 -15.00 -2.13 -3.79
N GLU A 245 -15.51 -3.16 -4.45
CA GLU A 245 -16.47 -4.08 -3.89
C GLU A 245 -15.75 -5.10 -2.98
N PRO A 246 -16.22 -5.31 -1.75
CA PRO A 246 -15.59 -6.25 -0.79
C PRO A 246 -15.51 -7.70 -1.22
N ASP A 247 -16.30 -8.11 -2.21
CA ASP A 247 -16.19 -9.42 -2.85
C ASP A 247 -14.91 -9.58 -3.67
N THR A 248 -14.21 -8.50 -4.05
CA THR A 248 -12.93 -8.59 -4.78
C THR A 248 -11.70 -8.48 -3.90
N LEU A 249 -11.86 -8.19 -2.60
CA LEU A 249 -10.75 -8.01 -1.66
C LEU A 249 -9.80 -9.21 -1.61
N TYR A 250 -10.34 -10.42 -1.63
CA TYR A 250 -9.53 -11.63 -1.54
C TYR A 250 -8.53 -11.77 -2.71
N LEU A 251 -8.85 -11.22 -3.88
CA LEU A 251 -7.97 -11.25 -5.05
C LEU A 251 -6.67 -10.46 -4.84
N HIS A 252 -6.66 -9.49 -3.91
CA HIS A 252 -5.44 -8.76 -3.55
C HIS A 252 -4.37 -9.67 -2.94
N GLY A 253 -4.78 -10.75 -2.27
CA GLY A 253 -3.87 -11.77 -1.76
C GLY A 253 -3.01 -12.40 -2.86
N TYR A 254 -3.53 -12.53 -4.08
CA TYR A 254 -2.79 -13.02 -5.25
C TYR A 254 -2.18 -11.90 -6.10
N ALA A 255 -2.90 -10.79 -6.26
CA ALA A 255 -2.50 -9.69 -7.14
C ALA A 255 -1.28 -8.91 -6.62
N ILE A 256 -1.13 -8.75 -5.30
CA ILE A 256 0.02 -8.07 -4.70
C ILE A 256 1.31 -8.87 -4.94
N PRO A 257 1.40 -10.17 -4.59
CA PRO A 257 2.55 -11.01 -4.93
C PRO A 257 2.92 -10.97 -6.41
N TYR A 258 1.92 -11.16 -7.28
CA TYR A 258 2.12 -11.17 -8.71
C TYR A 258 2.68 -9.83 -9.22
N SER A 259 2.11 -8.70 -8.77
CA SER A 259 2.60 -7.37 -9.12
C SER A 259 4.01 -7.11 -8.62
N GLY A 260 4.34 -7.55 -7.40
CA GLY A 260 5.68 -7.45 -6.83
C GLY A 260 6.72 -8.16 -7.69
N LEU A 261 6.41 -9.39 -8.11
CA LEU A 261 7.27 -10.18 -8.99
C LEU A 261 7.50 -9.49 -10.35
N LEU A 262 6.46 -8.92 -10.97
CA LEU A 262 6.62 -8.17 -12.22
C LEU A 262 7.47 -6.91 -12.05
N ASN A 263 7.30 -6.17 -10.95
CA ASN A 263 8.10 -4.98 -10.67
C ASN A 263 9.57 -5.33 -10.41
N ARG A 264 9.86 -6.46 -9.73
CA ARG A 264 11.24 -6.96 -9.56
C ARG A 264 11.91 -7.22 -10.91
N LYS A 265 11.20 -7.81 -11.89
CA LYS A 265 11.75 -8.02 -13.25
C LYS A 265 12.08 -6.71 -13.98
N LEU A 266 11.40 -5.62 -13.64
CA LEU A 266 11.69 -4.28 -14.15
C LEU A 266 12.79 -3.54 -13.37
N GLY A 267 13.29 -4.10 -12.27
CA GLY A 267 14.21 -3.40 -11.37
C GLY A 267 13.56 -2.19 -10.69
N LYS A 268 12.24 -2.20 -10.51
CA LYS A 268 11.48 -1.12 -9.86
C LYS A 268 11.07 -1.53 -8.46
N PHE A 269 11.05 -0.57 -7.55
CA PHE A 269 10.43 -0.71 -6.25
C PHE A 269 8.91 -0.80 -6.38
N MET A 270 8.26 -1.53 -5.47
CA MET A 270 6.81 -1.53 -5.35
C MET A 270 6.39 -1.10 -3.95
N VAL A 271 5.56 -0.07 -3.83
CA VAL A 271 5.01 0.39 -2.56
C VAL A 271 3.49 0.30 -2.59
N GLY A 272 2.88 -0.21 -1.52
CA GLY A 272 1.43 -0.28 -1.38
C GLY A 272 0.86 0.99 -0.78
N PHE A 273 -0.13 1.60 -1.43
CA PHE A 273 -0.97 2.63 -0.83
C PHE A 273 -2.21 1.97 -0.23
N ILE A 274 -2.13 1.62 1.05
CA ILE A 274 -3.21 0.88 1.72
C ILE A 274 -4.25 1.88 2.21
N GLN A 275 -5.49 1.74 1.75
CA GLN A 275 -6.62 2.50 2.27
C GLN A 275 -7.20 1.86 3.52
N SER A 276 -7.88 2.67 4.34
CA SER A 276 -8.56 2.21 5.56
C SER A 276 -10.02 1.83 5.33
N PHE A 277 -10.59 2.16 4.17
CA PHE A 277 -12.02 2.05 3.94
C PHE A 277 -12.36 1.57 2.51
N HIS A 278 -13.61 1.18 2.33
CA HIS A 278 -14.23 0.87 1.07
C HIS A 278 -14.71 2.16 0.38
N GLU A 279 -14.14 2.45 -0.78
CA GLU A 279 -14.43 3.67 -1.54
C GLU A 279 -15.91 3.77 -1.95
N TRP A 280 -16.54 2.64 -2.30
CA TRP A 280 -17.87 2.59 -2.91
C TRP A 280 -18.85 1.71 -2.12
N ARG A 281 -19.34 2.20 -0.97
CA ARG A 281 -20.46 1.58 -0.25
C ARG A 281 -21.41 2.61 0.43
N PRO A 282 -22.20 3.36 -0.35
CA PRO A 282 -22.95 4.51 0.16
C PRO A 282 -24.15 4.20 1.09
N ASN A 283 -24.42 2.95 1.50
CA ASN A 283 -25.68 2.59 2.16
C ASN A 283 -25.56 1.81 3.49
N ASN A 284 -24.37 1.71 4.09
CA ASN A 284 -24.23 1.13 5.42
C ASN A 284 -23.85 2.22 6.42
N PHE A 285 -24.50 2.19 7.58
CA PHE A 285 -24.13 3.03 8.71
C PHE A 285 -23.03 2.36 9.53
N TYR A 286 -22.00 3.12 9.88
CA TYR A 286 -20.98 2.71 10.86
C TYR A 286 -21.21 3.42 12.19
N ASP A 287 -21.16 2.68 13.29
CA ASP A 287 -21.46 3.18 14.64
C ASP A 287 -20.20 3.64 15.40
N ILE A 288 -20.27 4.83 15.98
CA ILE A 288 -19.34 5.33 16.98
C ILE A 288 -20.05 5.43 18.33
N VAL A 289 -19.55 4.67 19.31
CA VAL A 289 -20.11 4.61 20.65
C VAL A 289 -19.51 5.72 21.52
N TYR A 290 -20.37 6.60 22.05
CA TYR A 290 -20.02 7.60 23.07
C TYR A 290 -20.76 7.31 24.38
N PRO A 291 -20.27 7.82 25.53
CA PRO A 291 -21.00 7.72 26.80
C PRO A 291 -22.45 8.24 26.74
N GLU A 292 -22.68 9.27 25.91
CA GLU A 292 -23.95 9.97 25.75
C GLU A 292 -24.88 9.32 24.70
N GLY A 293 -24.42 8.29 23.98
CA GLY A 293 -25.16 7.62 22.92
C GLY A 293 -24.33 7.31 21.66
N ASP A 294 -25.00 6.77 20.65
CA ASP A 294 -24.38 6.17 19.48
C ASP A 294 -24.54 7.07 18.24
N LEU A 295 -23.43 7.37 17.55
CA LEU A 295 -23.42 8.19 16.35
C LEU A 295 -23.12 7.32 15.13
N MET A 296 -24.10 7.20 14.24
CA MET A 296 -24.04 6.37 13.05
C MET A 296 -23.74 7.19 11.78
N PHE A 297 -22.65 6.89 11.07
CA PHE A 297 -22.21 7.59 9.87
C PHE A 297 -22.51 6.86 8.58
N LYS A 298 -23.02 7.60 7.58
CA LYS A 298 -23.16 7.14 6.20
C LYS A 298 -21.89 7.47 5.42
N THR A 299 -20.80 6.76 5.70
CA THR A 299 -19.46 7.03 5.12
C THR A 299 -18.83 5.76 4.54
N LYS A 300 -17.60 5.90 4.02
CA LYS A 300 -16.78 4.79 3.53
C LYS A 300 -16.57 3.78 4.66
N ILE A 301 -16.94 2.52 4.43
CA ILE A 301 -16.94 1.47 5.46
C ILE A 301 -15.51 0.99 5.71
N PRO A 302 -15.11 0.78 6.97
CA PRO A 302 -13.88 0.06 7.32
C PRO A 302 -13.61 -1.22 6.51
N ILE A 303 -12.36 -1.41 6.10
CA ILE A 303 -11.91 -2.71 5.56
C ILE A 303 -11.75 -3.70 6.71
N ASN A 304 -12.01 -4.98 6.47
CA ASN A 304 -11.76 -6.01 7.48
C ASN A 304 -10.26 -6.00 7.92
N PRO A 305 -9.98 -5.85 9.23
CA PRO A 305 -8.63 -5.81 9.82
C PRO A 305 -7.65 -6.85 9.29
N VAL A 306 -8.14 -8.08 9.08
CA VAL A 306 -7.38 -9.21 8.55
C VAL A 306 -6.67 -8.86 7.24
N PHE A 307 -7.37 -8.18 6.34
CA PHE A 307 -6.81 -7.82 5.04
C PHE A 307 -5.75 -6.73 5.17
N LEU A 308 -5.88 -5.80 6.11
CA LEU A 308 -4.88 -4.75 6.32
C LEU A 308 -3.57 -5.32 6.84
N ILE A 309 -3.62 -6.20 7.84
CA ILE A 309 -2.45 -6.95 8.33
C ILE A 309 -1.81 -7.72 7.18
N SER A 310 -2.63 -8.49 6.45
CA SER A 310 -2.15 -9.38 5.40
C SER A 310 -1.49 -8.62 4.26
N GLN A 311 -2.10 -7.52 3.83
CA GLN A 311 -1.55 -6.69 2.76
C GLN A 311 -0.25 -6.02 3.17
N ALA A 312 -0.15 -5.51 4.40
CA ALA A 312 1.09 -4.94 4.90
C ALA A 312 2.24 -5.95 4.77
N VAL A 313 2.04 -7.17 5.27
CA VAL A 313 3.04 -8.25 5.17
C VAL A 313 3.38 -8.56 3.72
N LEU A 314 2.38 -8.74 2.85
CA LEU A 314 2.60 -9.02 1.43
C LEU A 314 3.39 -7.91 0.72
N PHE A 315 3.13 -6.64 1.04
CA PHE A 315 3.86 -5.51 0.46
C PHE A 315 5.31 -5.44 0.93
N PHE A 316 5.63 -5.93 2.13
CA PHE A 316 7.02 -6.04 2.58
C PHE A 316 7.74 -7.29 2.03
N ILE A 317 7.02 -8.42 1.89
CA ILE A 317 7.55 -9.67 1.32
C ILE A 317 7.83 -9.50 -0.18
N TYR A 318 6.82 -9.07 -0.95
CA TYR A 318 6.87 -9.03 -2.41
C TYR A 318 7.27 -7.66 -2.97
N GLY A 319 7.05 -6.59 -2.20
CA GLY A 319 7.45 -5.23 -2.55
C GLY A 319 8.49 -4.63 -1.59
N ASN A 320 8.37 -3.33 -1.40
CA ASN A 320 9.27 -2.50 -0.61
C ASN A 320 8.57 -1.86 0.58
N GLY A 321 7.30 -2.14 0.82
CA GLY A 321 6.57 -1.65 1.99
C GLY A 321 5.34 -0.84 1.63
N VAL A 322 4.91 0.02 2.55
CA VAL A 322 3.55 0.57 2.58
C VAL A 322 3.52 2.06 2.95
N ILE A 323 2.53 2.74 2.41
CA ILE A 323 2.11 4.09 2.73
C ILE A 323 0.64 4.01 3.11
N GLY A 324 0.30 4.42 4.33
CA GLY A 324 -1.09 4.56 4.76
C GLY A 324 -1.76 5.74 4.08
N TYR A 325 -2.85 5.50 3.34
CA TYR A 325 -3.60 6.53 2.64
C TYR A 325 -5.00 6.66 3.23
N GLY A 326 -5.41 7.88 3.61
CA GLY A 326 -6.68 8.09 4.32
C GLY A 326 -6.69 7.49 5.72
N TYR A 327 -5.51 7.30 6.33
CA TYR A 327 -5.39 6.89 7.72
C TYR A 327 -5.47 8.13 8.59
N ASP A 328 -6.51 8.20 9.42
CA ASP A 328 -6.46 9.05 10.59
C ASP A 328 -5.59 8.35 11.64
N SER A 329 -4.61 9.08 12.15
CA SER A 329 -3.66 8.58 13.15
C SER A 329 -4.16 8.84 14.56
N LYS A 330 -3.32 8.61 15.59
CA LYS A 330 -3.72 8.78 16.99
C LYS A 330 -4.33 10.15 17.22
N ARG A 331 -5.53 10.15 17.79
CA ARG A 331 -6.24 11.31 18.33
C ARG A 331 -6.44 11.07 19.83
N PHE A 332 -6.53 12.15 20.60
CA PHE A 332 -6.79 12.08 22.04
C PHE A 332 -8.27 12.34 22.38
N ASP A 333 -9.05 12.91 21.46
CA ASP A 333 -10.49 13.09 21.58
C ASP A 333 -11.23 12.54 20.36
N LYS A 334 -12.48 12.10 20.58
CA LYS A 334 -13.38 11.60 19.55
C LYS A 334 -14.30 12.73 19.07
N LYS A 335 -13.76 13.88 18.64
CA LYS A 335 -14.60 14.98 18.14
C LYS A 335 -14.74 14.93 16.63
N VAL A 336 -15.95 15.12 16.13
CA VAL A 336 -16.25 15.02 14.69
C VAL A 336 -16.52 16.39 14.09
N VAL A 337 -16.11 16.62 12.84
CA VAL A 337 -16.49 17.83 12.10
C VAL A 337 -17.86 17.61 11.48
N ARG A 338 -18.77 18.53 11.76
CA ARG A 338 -20.18 18.46 11.34
C ARG A 338 -20.36 18.31 9.82
N GLN A 339 -19.50 18.95 9.01
CA GLN A 339 -19.58 18.87 7.55
C GLN A 339 -19.39 17.45 7.00
N TYR A 340 -18.68 16.58 7.74
CA TYR A 340 -18.46 15.18 7.36
C TYR A 340 -19.48 14.22 7.98
N ALA A 341 -20.45 14.76 8.74
CA ALA A 341 -21.55 14.01 9.34
C ALA A 341 -22.88 14.21 8.58
N GLU A 342 -22.83 14.73 7.35
CA GLU A 342 -24.04 14.89 6.52
C GLU A 342 -24.72 13.53 6.32
N GLY A 343 -25.99 13.43 6.71
CA GLY A 343 -26.77 12.18 6.65
C GLY A 343 -26.49 11.17 7.78
N ALA A 344 -25.75 11.54 8.83
CA ALA A 344 -25.56 10.71 10.02
C ALA A 344 -26.83 10.63 10.90
N LEU A 345 -26.91 9.62 11.76
CA LEU A 345 -27.98 9.44 12.76
C LEU A 345 -27.37 9.43 14.15
N TYR A 346 -27.98 10.13 15.11
CA TYR A 346 -27.56 10.11 16.50
C TYR A 346 -28.67 9.52 17.39
N PHE A 347 -28.33 8.50 18.17
CA PHE A 347 -29.20 7.86 19.15
C PHE A 347 -28.68 8.16 20.55
N LYS A 348 -29.32 9.09 21.23
CA LYS A 348 -28.95 9.44 22.61
C LYS A 348 -29.15 8.25 23.54
N ASN A 349 -28.26 8.05 24.52
CA ASN A 349 -28.33 6.94 25.45
C ASN A 349 -29.70 6.86 26.14
N GLY A 350 -30.32 5.67 26.11
CA GLY A 350 -31.66 5.41 26.62
C GLY A 350 -32.81 5.92 25.74
N ASN A 351 -32.53 6.54 24.59
CA ASN A 351 -33.54 6.95 23.61
C ASN A 351 -33.49 6.02 22.39
N PRO A 352 -34.54 5.24 22.11
CA PRO A 352 -34.58 4.35 20.95
C PRO A 352 -34.77 5.08 19.61
N ASN A 353 -35.11 6.37 19.63
CA ASN A 353 -35.32 7.17 18.42
C ASN A 353 -34.10 8.05 18.14
N ASN A 354 -33.82 8.29 16.86
CA ASN A 354 -32.81 9.26 16.48
C ASN A 354 -33.24 10.66 16.91
N VAL A 355 -32.29 11.44 17.39
CA VAL A 355 -32.49 12.85 17.77
C VAL A 355 -31.76 13.76 16.79
N SER A 356 -31.93 15.08 16.95
CA SER A 356 -31.23 16.02 16.08
C SER A 356 -29.72 15.86 16.22
N LEU A 357 -28.99 15.93 15.09
CA LEU A 357 -27.52 16.00 15.12
C LEU A 357 -27.03 17.24 15.89
N ASP A 358 -27.84 18.29 16.02
CA ASP A 358 -27.54 19.45 16.88
C ASP A 358 -27.38 19.08 18.37
N GLU A 359 -27.98 17.97 18.81
CA GLU A 359 -27.91 17.52 20.20
C GLU A 359 -26.64 16.70 20.50
N PHE A 360 -25.86 16.32 19.49
CA PHE A 360 -24.62 15.58 19.68
C PHE A 360 -23.52 16.50 20.24
N PRO A 361 -22.95 16.23 21.43
CA PRO A 361 -22.09 17.20 22.12
C PRO A 361 -20.62 17.17 21.66
N TYR A 362 -20.21 16.22 20.82
CA TYR A 362 -18.81 16.05 20.41
C TYR A 362 -18.51 16.61 19.01
N TRP A 363 -19.14 17.71 18.63
CA TRP A 363 -18.74 18.46 17.43
C TRP A 363 -17.45 19.25 17.66
N THR A 364 -16.58 19.31 16.64
CA THR A 364 -15.46 20.25 16.57
C THR A 364 -15.67 21.28 15.45
N PRO A 365 -15.33 22.56 15.68
CA PRO A 365 -15.35 23.58 14.63
C PRO A 365 -14.15 23.47 13.67
N GLU A 366 -13.12 22.67 13.98
CA GLU A 366 -11.87 22.60 13.21
C GLU A 366 -11.94 21.55 12.10
N ALA A 367 -11.99 22.00 10.84
CA ALA A 367 -12.02 21.11 9.67
C ALA A 367 -10.82 20.14 9.56
N GLY A 368 -9.67 20.45 10.19
CA GLY A 368 -8.46 19.60 10.18
C GLY A 368 -8.31 18.65 11.38
N GLY A 369 -9.24 18.71 12.34
CA GLY A 369 -9.17 17.99 13.62
C GLY A 369 -10.17 16.85 13.76
N TYR A 370 -10.91 16.49 12.70
CA TYR A 370 -11.97 15.51 12.85
C TYR A 370 -11.42 14.10 13.12
N TYR A 371 -12.13 13.40 14.00
CA TYR A 371 -11.93 11.99 14.31
C TYR A 371 -12.66 11.15 13.27
N TYR A 372 -11.92 10.36 12.48
CA TYR A 372 -12.50 9.23 11.79
C TYR A 372 -12.64 8.06 12.77
N PRO A 373 -13.82 7.42 12.86
CA PRO A 373 -14.01 6.28 13.76
C PRO A 373 -13.13 5.06 13.48
N TYR A 374 -12.43 5.04 12.36
CA TYR A 374 -11.68 3.87 11.90
C TYR A 374 -10.16 4.05 11.96
N ASN A 375 -9.68 4.55 13.09
CA ASN A 375 -8.24 4.70 13.37
C ASN A 375 -7.49 3.37 13.54
N GLY A 376 -8.21 2.25 13.68
CA GLY A 376 -7.62 0.91 13.78
C GLY A 376 -6.86 0.48 12.52
N SER A 377 -7.06 1.12 11.36
CA SER A 377 -6.31 0.75 10.14
C SER A 377 -4.81 0.96 10.25
N ALA A 378 -4.40 2.04 10.92
CA ALA A 378 -3.00 2.30 11.21
C ALA A 378 -2.44 1.19 12.12
N ASP A 379 -3.23 0.74 13.10
CA ASP A 379 -2.85 -0.36 13.98
C ASP A 379 -2.65 -1.67 13.22
N MET A 380 -3.66 -2.08 12.44
CA MET A 380 -3.60 -3.32 11.67
C MET A 380 -2.46 -3.33 10.65
N THR A 381 -2.19 -2.18 10.02
CA THR A 381 -1.03 -2.04 9.13
C THR A 381 0.27 -2.20 9.90
N ALA A 382 0.42 -1.52 11.05
CA ALA A 382 1.61 -1.60 11.90
C ALA A 382 1.84 -3.01 12.46
N PHE A 383 0.78 -3.73 12.83
CA PHE A 383 0.84 -5.12 13.25
C PHE A 383 1.39 -6.02 12.15
N GLY A 384 0.92 -5.83 10.91
CA GLY A 384 1.49 -6.53 9.75
C GLY A 384 2.96 -6.17 9.48
N VAL A 385 3.36 -4.90 9.66
CA VAL A 385 4.76 -4.47 9.54
C VAL A 385 5.63 -5.14 10.61
N HIS A 386 5.19 -5.13 11.87
CA HIS A 386 5.87 -5.77 13.00
C HIS A 386 6.01 -7.28 12.78
N MET A 387 4.92 -7.92 12.32
CA MET A 387 4.90 -9.35 12.01
C MET A 387 5.91 -9.69 10.90
N TYR A 388 6.00 -8.89 9.83
CA TYR A 388 7.06 -9.04 8.81
C TYR A 388 8.46 -8.87 9.39
N ALA A 389 8.69 -7.83 10.19
CA ALA A 389 10.00 -7.49 10.74
C ALA A 389 10.56 -8.59 11.65
N ASN A 390 9.70 -9.23 12.45
CA ASN A 390 10.10 -10.29 13.38
C ASN A 390 10.17 -11.68 12.72
N THR A 391 9.62 -11.83 11.51
CA THR A 391 9.62 -13.11 10.79
C THR A 391 10.45 -13.03 9.52
N TRP A 392 9.81 -12.64 8.43
CA TRP A 392 10.34 -12.73 7.08
C TRP A 392 11.57 -11.85 6.84
N ALA A 393 11.69 -10.71 7.53
CA ALA A 393 12.84 -9.84 7.41
C ALA A 393 14.14 -10.50 7.90
N LEU A 394 14.08 -11.48 8.80
CA LEU A 394 15.26 -12.17 9.32
C LEU A 394 15.97 -13.01 8.24
N THR A 395 15.25 -13.42 7.21
CA THR A 395 15.78 -14.18 6.07
C THR A 395 15.94 -13.34 4.82
N GLU A 396 15.89 -11.99 4.89
CA GLU A 396 16.10 -11.11 3.74
C GLU A 396 17.43 -11.42 3.02
N GLY A 397 17.36 -11.63 1.70
CA GLY A 397 18.48 -12.09 0.88
C GLY A 397 18.71 -13.61 0.86
N GLY A 398 17.85 -14.40 1.49
CA GLY A 398 17.81 -15.86 1.37
C GLY A 398 17.16 -16.36 0.09
N THR A 399 17.10 -17.68 -0.08
CA THR A 399 16.50 -18.34 -1.25
C THR A 399 15.03 -18.68 -1.00
N GLU A 400 14.15 -18.31 -1.93
CA GLU A 400 12.71 -18.54 -1.85
C GLU A 400 12.30 -19.87 -2.50
N TYR A 401 11.35 -20.57 -1.88
CA TYR A 401 10.77 -21.82 -2.38
C TYR A 401 9.26 -21.87 -2.10
N TYR A 402 8.47 -22.28 -3.08
CA TYR A 402 7.09 -22.74 -2.85
C TYR A 402 7.12 -24.19 -2.36
N CYS A 403 6.30 -24.49 -1.35
CA CYS A 403 6.30 -25.81 -0.71
C CYS A 403 5.03 -26.59 -1.02
N ASP A 404 5.18 -27.90 -1.22
CA ASP A 404 4.06 -28.82 -1.23
C ASP A 404 3.34 -28.73 0.10
N PHE A 405 2.02 -28.65 0.09
CA PHE A 405 1.23 -28.53 1.30
C PHE A 405 -0.09 -29.30 1.21
N ARG A 406 -0.73 -29.53 2.36
CA ARG A 406 -2.09 -30.06 2.47
C ARG A 406 -2.78 -29.48 3.68
N ILE A 407 -4.11 -29.56 3.68
CA ILE A 407 -4.99 -29.09 4.75
C ILE A 407 -5.76 -30.29 5.31
N ASP A 408 -5.84 -30.38 6.64
CA ASP A 408 -6.61 -31.39 7.39
C ASP A 408 -6.33 -32.83 6.94
N GLY A 409 -5.06 -33.15 6.71
CA GLY A 409 -4.62 -34.48 6.28
C GLY A 409 -5.07 -34.89 4.87
N GLY A 410 -5.62 -33.96 4.09
CA GLY A 410 -6.09 -34.18 2.72
C GLY A 410 -4.98 -34.50 1.71
N SER A 411 -5.30 -34.36 0.42
CA SER A 411 -4.33 -34.60 -0.65
C SER A 411 -3.24 -33.53 -0.68
N TRP A 412 -2.00 -33.96 -0.94
CA TRP A 412 -0.87 -33.06 -1.17
C TRP A 412 -1.10 -32.26 -2.46
N ILE A 413 -1.00 -30.94 -2.33
CA ILE A 413 -0.96 -29.99 -3.43
C ILE A 413 0.51 -29.78 -3.77
N THR A 414 0.91 -30.16 -4.98
CA THR A 414 2.28 -29.98 -5.47
C THR A 414 2.53 -28.53 -5.83
N ALA A 415 3.60 -27.94 -5.29
CA ALA A 415 3.96 -26.56 -5.57
C ALA A 415 4.72 -26.43 -6.89
N SER A 416 4.49 -25.34 -7.61
CA SER A 416 5.29 -25.01 -8.79
C SER A 416 6.38 -23.98 -8.47
N ASN A 417 7.64 -24.43 -8.53
CA ASN A 417 8.82 -23.58 -8.36
C ASN A 417 9.39 -23.05 -9.69
N ALA A 418 8.65 -23.21 -10.80
CA ALA A 418 9.03 -22.57 -12.07
C ALA A 418 8.70 -21.08 -12.00
N GLU A 419 9.72 -20.23 -11.77
CA GLU A 419 9.56 -18.82 -11.43
C GLU A 419 8.67 -18.65 -10.18
N ALA A 420 7.42 -18.22 -10.38
CA ALA A 420 6.40 -18.06 -9.34
C ALA A 420 5.02 -18.52 -9.85
N ASP A 421 5.03 -19.55 -10.70
CA ASP A 421 3.85 -20.20 -11.23
C ASP A 421 2.82 -20.57 -10.15
N ASP A 422 3.26 -20.92 -8.93
CA ASP A 422 2.35 -21.35 -7.86
C ASP A 422 1.36 -20.26 -7.44
N ILE A 423 1.75 -18.98 -7.45
CA ILE A 423 0.80 -17.87 -7.17
C ILE A 423 -0.30 -17.82 -8.25
N VAL A 424 0.08 -18.05 -9.51
CA VAL A 424 -0.88 -18.05 -10.62
C VAL A 424 -1.82 -19.24 -10.50
N ASP A 425 -1.27 -20.43 -10.26
CA ASP A 425 -2.08 -21.62 -10.02
C ASP A 425 -3.00 -21.42 -8.81
N ALA A 426 -2.50 -20.90 -7.70
CA ALA A 426 -3.27 -20.64 -6.50
C ALA A 426 -4.45 -19.68 -6.74
N CYS A 427 -4.26 -18.64 -7.54
CA CYS A 427 -5.31 -17.71 -7.94
C CYS A 427 -6.41 -18.40 -8.75
N HIS A 428 -6.04 -19.14 -9.80
CA HIS A 428 -7.00 -19.81 -10.69
C HIS A 428 -7.67 -21.03 -10.04
N ASP A 429 -6.98 -21.72 -9.14
CA ASP A 429 -7.50 -22.85 -8.37
C ASP A 429 -8.23 -22.40 -7.10
N ARG A 430 -8.22 -21.09 -6.79
CA ARG A 430 -8.82 -20.48 -5.58
C ARG A 430 -8.38 -21.19 -4.28
N ARG A 431 -7.07 -21.42 -4.16
CA ARG A 431 -6.45 -22.11 -3.02
C ARG A 431 -5.39 -21.26 -2.33
N GLY A 432 -4.91 -21.74 -1.19
CA GLY A 432 -3.72 -21.18 -0.56
C GLY A 432 -2.40 -21.59 -1.24
N TRP A 433 -1.31 -21.05 -0.71
CA TRP A 433 0.05 -21.44 -1.04
C TRP A 433 0.97 -21.26 0.16
N VAL A 434 2.06 -22.02 0.19
CA VAL A 434 3.12 -21.90 1.18
C VAL A 434 4.37 -21.40 0.47
N LEU A 435 4.91 -20.28 0.92
CA LEU A 435 6.23 -19.79 0.54
C LEU A 435 7.16 -19.88 1.74
N VAL A 436 8.37 -20.34 1.52
CA VAL A 436 9.44 -20.26 2.52
C VAL A 436 10.64 -19.51 1.96
N ARG A 437 11.40 -18.88 2.84
CA ARG A 437 12.71 -18.29 2.52
C ARG A 437 13.76 -18.80 3.48
N ILE A 438 14.83 -19.39 2.94
CA ILE A 438 15.92 -19.98 3.74
C ILE A 438 17.17 -19.11 3.64
N LYS A 439 17.72 -18.73 4.81
CA LYS A 439 19.00 -18.02 4.93
C LYS A 439 19.81 -18.60 6.09
N GLY A 440 20.93 -19.23 5.78
CA GLY A 440 21.73 -19.94 6.80
C GLY A 440 20.90 -21.02 7.48
N THR A 441 20.80 -20.98 8.80
CA THR A 441 20.01 -21.93 9.61
C THR A 441 18.59 -21.47 9.88
N THR A 442 18.15 -20.32 9.35
CA THR A 442 16.79 -19.80 9.58
C THR A 442 15.94 -19.97 8.32
N MET A 443 14.72 -20.48 8.50
CA MET A 443 13.70 -20.52 7.46
C MET A 443 12.50 -19.68 7.91
N SER A 444 12.15 -18.64 7.17
CA SER A 444 10.88 -17.94 7.35
C SER A 444 9.81 -18.65 6.52
N VAL A 445 8.62 -18.78 7.08
CA VAL A 445 7.47 -19.47 6.48
C VAL A 445 6.33 -18.48 6.34
N MET A 446 5.62 -18.55 5.23
CA MET A 446 4.42 -17.79 4.95
C MET A 446 3.38 -18.74 4.36
N TYR A 447 2.20 -18.77 4.96
CA TYR A 447 1.02 -19.40 4.39
C TYR A 447 -0.09 -18.37 4.26
N MET A 448 -0.80 -18.40 3.14
CA MET A 448 -2.01 -17.59 2.97
C MET A 448 -3.00 -18.37 2.12
N ASN A 449 -4.28 -18.26 2.46
CA ASN A 449 -5.38 -18.73 1.62
C ASN A 449 -6.50 -17.69 1.58
N PRO A 450 -6.46 -16.75 0.62
CA PRO A 450 -7.46 -15.69 0.51
C PRO A 450 -8.90 -16.20 0.32
N CYS A 451 -9.08 -17.44 -0.14
CA CYS A 451 -10.37 -18.04 -0.45
C CYS A 451 -10.90 -18.99 0.64
N ALA A 452 -10.26 -19.04 1.82
CA ALA A 452 -10.68 -19.91 2.90
C ALA A 452 -11.94 -19.40 3.64
N ASP A 453 -12.51 -20.28 4.45
CA ASP A 453 -13.76 -20.10 5.18
C ASP A 453 -13.60 -19.42 6.55
N ASN A 454 -12.40 -18.95 6.89
CA ASN A 454 -12.07 -18.35 8.18
C ASN A 454 -12.17 -19.29 9.38
N ALA A 455 -12.21 -20.62 9.14
CA ALA A 455 -12.06 -21.62 10.19
C ALA A 455 -10.57 -21.94 10.45
N SER A 456 -10.29 -22.47 11.64
CA SER A 456 -8.98 -23.02 11.97
C SER A 456 -8.81 -24.39 11.33
N HIS A 457 -7.69 -24.57 10.63
CA HIS A 457 -7.33 -25.82 9.97
C HIS A 457 -5.93 -26.26 10.33
N THR A 458 -5.67 -27.56 10.20
CA THR A 458 -4.31 -28.10 10.27
C THR A 458 -3.63 -27.93 8.92
N LEU A 459 -2.58 -27.12 8.88
CA LEU A 459 -1.69 -26.99 7.73
C LEU A 459 -0.50 -27.94 7.90
N GLU A 460 -0.21 -28.72 6.86
CA GLU A 460 1.03 -29.47 6.74
C GLU A 460 1.77 -29.04 5.47
N PHE A 461 3.08 -28.80 5.54
CA PHE A 461 3.91 -28.56 4.36
C PHE A 461 5.28 -29.24 4.44
N ARG A 462 5.87 -29.58 3.29
CA ARG A 462 7.18 -30.26 3.23
C ARG A 462 8.32 -29.28 3.11
N HIS A 463 9.45 -29.60 3.77
CA HIS A 463 10.68 -28.86 3.58
C HIS A 463 11.10 -28.90 2.09
N PRO A 464 11.39 -27.76 1.45
CA PRO A 464 11.56 -27.70 0.00
C PRO A 464 12.81 -28.45 -0.50
N LEU A 465 13.81 -28.64 0.36
CA LEU A 465 15.06 -29.34 0.03
C LEU A 465 15.12 -30.76 0.61
N THR A 466 14.15 -31.14 1.44
CA THR A 466 14.18 -32.41 2.19
C THR A 466 12.76 -32.91 2.41
N SER A 467 12.17 -33.50 1.38
CA SER A 467 10.74 -33.85 1.36
C SER A 467 10.29 -34.85 2.45
N SER A 468 11.22 -35.50 3.13
CA SER A 468 10.96 -36.36 4.30
C SER A 468 10.64 -35.57 5.59
N VAL A 469 10.96 -34.29 5.63
CA VAL A 469 10.62 -33.37 6.74
C VAL A 469 9.31 -32.65 6.39
N THR A 470 8.34 -32.75 7.29
CA THR A 470 7.03 -32.10 7.21
C THR A 470 6.87 -31.21 8.43
N PHE A 471 6.36 -30.01 8.21
CA PHE A 471 5.99 -29.08 9.27
C PHE A 471 4.47 -29.07 9.42
N THR A 472 3.99 -28.96 10.65
CA THR A 472 2.57 -28.96 10.99
C THR A 472 2.24 -27.76 11.87
N GLY A 473 1.20 -27.02 11.54
CA GLY A 473 0.73 -25.88 12.34
C GLY A 473 -0.76 -25.62 12.14
N THR A 474 -1.35 -24.78 12.98
CA THR A 474 -2.76 -24.38 12.86
C THR A 474 -2.84 -23.04 12.13
N ALA A 475 -3.61 -22.96 11.04
CA ALA A 475 -3.81 -21.72 10.29
C ALA A 475 -5.30 -21.38 10.16
N ALA A 476 -5.64 -20.10 10.31
CA ALA A 476 -6.99 -19.57 10.11
C ALA A 476 -6.95 -18.47 9.04
N THR A 477 -7.46 -18.76 7.85
CA THR A 477 -7.30 -17.90 6.66
C THR A 477 -8.65 -17.29 6.29
N PRO A 478 -8.74 -16.00 5.88
CA PRO A 478 -7.88 -15.40 4.86
C PRO A 478 -6.69 -14.57 5.39
N ILE A 479 -6.44 -14.55 6.71
CA ILE A 479 -5.24 -13.94 7.29
C ILE A 479 -3.98 -14.62 6.76
N ILE A 480 -2.93 -13.84 6.49
CA ILE A 480 -1.58 -14.36 6.28
C ILE A 480 -1.02 -14.91 7.60
N HIS A 481 -0.39 -16.08 7.52
CA HIS A 481 0.29 -16.74 8.63
C HIS A 481 1.79 -16.73 8.37
N VAL A 482 2.59 -16.25 9.32
CA VAL A 482 4.05 -16.26 9.20
C VAL A 482 4.74 -16.73 10.47
N CYS A 483 5.87 -17.41 10.31
CA CYS A 483 6.72 -17.83 11.42
C CYS A 483 8.18 -18.00 10.96
N ASN A 484 9.05 -18.33 11.91
CA ASN A 484 10.42 -18.76 11.63
C ASN A 484 10.65 -20.15 12.20
N VAL A 485 11.50 -20.92 11.52
CA VAL A 485 11.96 -22.24 11.92
C VAL A 485 13.49 -22.24 11.95
N ASN A 486 14.07 -22.72 13.05
CA ASN A 486 15.50 -22.96 13.13
C ASN A 486 15.85 -24.35 12.58
N LEU A 487 16.47 -24.38 11.40
CA LEU A 487 16.86 -25.59 10.70
C LEU A 487 17.99 -26.36 11.39
N SER A 488 18.77 -25.73 12.28
CA SER A 488 19.84 -26.45 13.01
C SER A 488 19.30 -27.47 14.03
N SER A 489 18.02 -27.38 14.35
CA SER A 489 17.31 -28.29 15.24
C SER A 489 16.68 -29.47 14.50
N LEU A 490 16.76 -29.49 13.17
CA LEU A 490 16.29 -30.61 12.36
C LEU A 490 17.34 -31.73 12.43
N PRO A 491 16.92 -32.97 12.71
CA PRO A 491 17.81 -34.13 12.85
C PRO A 491 18.44 -34.60 11.53
#